data_AF-A0A512J3N7-F1
#
_entry.id   AF-A0A512J3N7-F1
#
_cell.length_a   1.000
_cell.length_b   1.000
_cell.length_c   1.000
_cell.angle_alpha   90.00
_cell.angle_beta   90.00
_cell.angle_gamma   90.00
#
_symmetry.space_group_name_H-M   'P 1'
#
loop_
_entity.id
_entity.type
_entity.pdbx_description
1 polymer ?
#
loop_
_entity_poly.entity_id
_entity_poly.type
_entity_poly.pdbx_seq_one_letter_code
_entity_poly.pdbx_strand_id
1 'polypeptide(L)'
;MKPLEQTEAAFGKAETALRTGMESMLASLGAASKTAQTIGIAWVDYTKQSFEHAAAAAEKIAKAGTLAKALEIQAEYAKGSYERGLAEAATLRDLYAAMAKDLAKPFESLGLPKAG
;
A
#
# COMPACT_ATOMS: atom_id res chain seq x y z
N MET A 1 27.55 42.03 -23.58
CA MET A 1 27.76 41.34 -22.29
C MET A 1 26.45 40.86 -21.67
N LYS A 2 25.42 41.71 -21.48
CA LYS A 2 24.07 41.30 -20.98
C LYS A 2 23.45 40.01 -21.56
N PRO A 3 23.57 39.68 -22.87
CA PRO A 3 22.95 38.47 -23.43
C PRO A 3 23.58 37.15 -22.95
N LEU A 4 24.89 37.16 -22.63
CA LEU A 4 25.61 35.98 -22.15
C LEU A 4 25.23 35.67 -20.70
N GLU A 5 25.18 36.68 -19.83
CA GLU A 5 24.77 36.53 -18.42
C GLU A 5 23.32 36.01 -18.28
N GLN A 6 22.42 36.46 -19.16
CA GLN A 6 21.04 35.95 -19.20
C GLN A 6 20.97 34.48 -19.63
N THR A 7 21.83 34.10 -20.58
CA THR A 7 21.93 32.71 -21.06
C THR A 7 22.47 31.81 -19.96
N GLU A 8 23.55 32.19 -19.28
CA GLU A 8 24.12 31.44 -18.15
C GLU A 8 23.12 31.30 -16.99
N ALA A 9 22.39 32.37 -16.67
CA ALA A 9 21.34 32.33 -15.66
C ALA A 9 20.18 31.39 -16.05
N ALA A 10 19.82 31.33 -17.33
CA ALA A 10 18.80 30.40 -17.84
C ALA A 10 19.29 28.94 -17.74
N PHE A 11 20.55 28.67 -18.10
CA PHE A 11 21.16 27.35 -17.96
C PHE A 11 21.24 26.90 -16.49
N GLY A 12 21.68 27.77 -15.57
CA GLY A 12 21.73 27.44 -14.15
C GLY A 12 20.35 27.13 -13.55
N LYS A 13 19.31 27.85 -13.98
CA LYS A 13 17.92 27.53 -13.60
C LYS A 13 17.45 26.20 -14.16
N ALA A 14 17.76 25.93 -15.43
CA ALA A 14 17.42 24.66 -16.07
C ALA A 14 18.11 23.47 -15.38
N GLU A 15 19.40 23.59 -15.05
CA GLU A 15 20.15 22.57 -14.32
C GLU A 15 19.57 22.34 -12.92
N THR A 16 19.26 23.42 -12.19
CA THR A 16 18.64 23.33 -10.86
C THR A 16 17.28 22.65 -10.92
N ALA A 17 16.44 23.03 -11.89
CA ALA A 17 15.13 22.42 -12.09
C ALA A 17 15.24 20.92 -12.42
N LEU A 18 16.19 20.54 -13.27
CA LEU A 18 16.46 19.13 -13.59
C LEU A 18 16.88 18.35 -12.34
N ARG A 19 17.80 18.90 -11.55
CA ARG A 19 18.31 18.26 -10.34
C ARG A 19 17.21 18.05 -9.31
N THR A 20 16.45 19.09 -8.99
CA THR A 20 15.32 19.00 -8.04
C THR A 20 14.23 18.04 -8.54
N GLY A 21 13.96 18.01 -9.85
CA GLY A 21 13.04 17.04 -10.45
C GLY A 21 13.49 15.59 -10.25
N MET A 22 14.78 15.29 -10.48
CA MET A 22 15.35 13.97 -10.26
C MET A 22 15.30 13.55 -8.78
N GLU A 23 15.65 14.45 -7.86
CA GLU A 23 15.58 14.19 -6.41
C GLU A 23 14.15 13.89 -5.96
N SER A 24 13.18 14.67 -6.46
CA SER A 24 11.75 14.45 -6.18
C SER A 24 11.25 13.11 -6.71
N MET A 25 11.67 12.73 -7.92
CA MET A 25 11.34 11.44 -8.52
C MET A 25 11.94 10.27 -7.71
N LEU A 26 13.22 10.36 -7.33
CA LEU A 26 13.88 9.34 -6.52
C LEU A 26 13.21 9.18 -5.14
N ALA A 27 12.86 10.28 -4.49
CA ALA A 27 12.14 10.25 -3.22
C ALA A 27 10.77 9.58 -3.36
N SER A 28 10.05 9.89 -4.44
CA SER A 28 8.72 9.33 -4.74
C SER A 28 8.77 7.83 -5.01
N LEU A 29 9.75 7.37 -5.79
CA LEU A 29 10.01 5.94 -6.00
C LEU A 29 10.39 5.23 -4.70
N GLY A 30 11.20 5.87 -3.85
CA GLY A 30 11.56 5.34 -2.54
C GLY A 30 10.35 5.16 -1.62
N ALA A 31 9.42 6.12 -1.61
CA ALA A 31 8.18 6.04 -0.84
C ALA A 31 7.25 4.94 -1.38
N ALA A 32 7.03 4.90 -2.70
CA ALA A 32 6.23 3.87 -3.34
C ALA A 32 6.79 2.45 -3.09
N SER A 33 8.11 2.28 -3.14
CA SER A 33 8.78 1.01 -2.83
C SER A 33 8.53 0.55 -1.39
N LYS A 34 8.59 1.46 -0.41
CA LYS A 34 8.24 1.15 0.98
C LYS A 34 6.78 0.71 1.12
N THR A 35 5.86 1.41 0.47
CA THR A 35 4.44 1.02 0.48
C THR A 35 4.22 -0.36 -0.16
N ALA A 36 4.93 -0.68 -1.25
CA ALA A 36 4.90 -2.01 -1.84
C ALA A 36 5.44 -3.10 -0.89
N GLN A 37 6.50 -2.81 -0.12
CA GLN A 37 6.98 -3.70 0.94
C GLN A 37 5.91 -3.90 2.03
N THR A 38 5.23 -2.84 2.45
CA THR A 38 4.13 -2.93 3.42
C THR A 38 2.98 -3.80 2.92
N ILE A 39 2.61 -3.71 1.63
CA ILE A 39 1.62 -4.61 1.01
C ILE A 39 2.08 -6.07 1.13
N GLY A 40 3.34 -6.36 0.83
CA GLY A 40 3.89 -7.71 0.98
C GLY A 40 3.81 -8.23 2.42
N ILE A 41 4.11 -7.39 3.40
CA ILE A 41 3.99 -7.73 4.83
C ILE A 41 2.54 -8.04 5.20
N ALA A 42 1.59 -7.17 4.81
CA ALA A 42 0.17 -7.36 5.08
C ALA A 42 -0.33 -8.71 4.53
N TRP A 43 0.09 -9.08 3.32
CA TRP A 43 -0.27 -10.36 2.71
C TRP A 43 0.27 -11.58 3.48
N VAL A 44 1.53 -11.51 3.92
CA VAL A 44 2.16 -12.56 4.73
C VAL A 44 1.45 -12.70 6.08
N ASP A 45 1.15 -11.58 6.74
CA ASP A 45 0.49 -11.58 8.04
C ASP A 45 -0.94 -12.10 7.95
N TYR A 46 -1.72 -11.67 6.95
CA TYR A 46 -3.06 -12.20 6.68
C TYR A 46 -3.05 -13.71 6.45
N THR A 47 -2.05 -14.22 5.71
CA THR A 47 -1.92 -15.66 5.45
C THR A 47 -1.63 -16.44 6.73
N LYS A 48 -0.69 -15.96 7.56
CA LYS A 48 -0.37 -16.59 8.85
C LYS A 48 -1.59 -16.62 9.76
N GLN A 49 -2.26 -15.48 9.93
CA GLN A 49 -3.46 -15.39 10.76
C GLN A 49 -4.59 -16.29 10.24
N SER A 50 -4.79 -16.35 8.92
CA SER A 50 -5.78 -17.25 8.32
C SER A 50 -5.52 -18.71 8.67
N PHE A 51 -4.25 -19.14 8.64
CA PHE A 51 -3.87 -20.50 9.05
C PHE A 51 -4.10 -20.74 10.55
N GLU A 52 -3.69 -19.82 11.41
CA GLU A 52 -3.91 -19.91 12.86
C GLU A 52 -5.40 -20.03 13.19
N HIS A 53 -6.26 -19.23 12.54
CA HIS A 53 -7.70 -19.29 12.73
C HIS A 53 -8.32 -20.60 12.24
N ALA A 54 -7.85 -21.11 11.10
CA ALA A 54 -8.31 -22.40 10.58
C ALA A 54 -7.91 -23.56 11.51
N ALA A 55 -6.66 -23.54 12.01
CA ALA A 55 -6.17 -24.53 12.96
C ALA A 55 -6.98 -24.49 14.27
N ALA A 56 -7.25 -23.30 14.80
CA ALA A 56 -8.07 -23.13 16.00
C ALA A 56 -9.51 -23.63 15.80
N ALA A 57 -10.13 -23.38 14.63
CA ALA A 57 -11.44 -23.90 14.31
C ALA A 57 -11.43 -25.44 14.20
N ALA A 58 -10.42 -26.01 13.55
CA ALA A 58 -10.26 -27.47 13.45
C ALA A 58 -10.09 -28.13 14.82
N GLU A 59 -9.29 -27.55 15.71
CA GLU A 59 -9.12 -28.04 17.09
C GLU A 59 -10.45 -28.02 17.86
N LYS A 60 -11.23 -26.94 17.73
CA LYS A 60 -12.55 -26.83 18.34
C LYS A 60 -13.52 -27.87 17.78
N ILE A 61 -13.54 -28.10 16.46
CA ILE A 61 -14.39 -29.10 15.81
C ILE A 61 -14.03 -30.51 16.30
N ALA A 62 -12.74 -30.84 16.40
CA ALA A 62 -12.29 -32.13 16.92
C ALA A 62 -12.77 -32.40 18.36
N LYS A 63 -12.99 -31.34 19.14
CA LYS A 63 -13.49 -31.38 20.52
C LYS A 63 -15.01 -31.17 20.64
N ALA A 64 -15.74 -31.00 19.54
CA ALA A 64 -17.13 -30.54 19.55
C ALA A 64 -18.14 -31.57 20.09
N GLY A 65 -17.83 -32.88 19.98
CA GLY A 65 -18.62 -33.99 20.51
C GLY A 65 -19.99 -34.22 19.85
N THR A 66 -20.52 -33.25 19.09
CA THR A 66 -21.79 -33.34 18.37
C THR A 66 -21.71 -32.56 17.05
N LEU A 67 -22.54 -32.94 16.07
CA LEU A 67 -22.63 -32.24 14.79
C LEU A 67 -23.14 -30.80 14.95
N ALA A 68 -24.16 -30.58 15.80
CA ALA A 68 -24.70 -29.24 16.06
C ALA A 68 -23.61 -28.27 16.53
N LYS A 69 -22.78 -28.68 17.49
CA LYS A 69 -21.69 -27.84 18.00
C LYS A 69 -20.58 -27.62 16.96
N ALA A 70 -20.28 -28.62 16.13
CA ALA A 70 -19.35 -28.47 15.03
C ALA A 70 -19.85 -27.45 13.98
N LEU A 71 -21.16 -27.43 13.69
CA LEU A 71 -21.79 -26.46 12.80
C LEU A 71 -21.75 -25.04 13.36
N GLU A 72 -22.00 -24.87 14.67
CA GLU A 72 -21.85 -23.58 15.35
C GLU A 72 -20.42 -23.04 15.21
N ILE A 73 -19.42 -23.89 15.50
CA ILE A 73 -17.99 -23.52 15.37
C ILE A 73 -17.65 -23.13 13.92
N GLN A 74 -18.17 -23.86 12.93
CA GLN A 74 -17.93 -23.52 11.53
C GLN A 74 -18.60 -22.20 11.12
N ALA A 75 -19.83 -21.95 11.58
CA ALA A 75 -20.52 -20.70 11.31
C ALA A 75 -19.76 -19.49 11.90
N GLU A 76 -19.24 -19.63 13.12
CA GLU A 76 -18.36 -18.62 13.74
C GLU A 76 -17.07 -18.40 12.94
N TYR A 77 -16.40 -19.48 12.53
CA TYR A 77 -15.19 -19.38 11.71
C TYR A 77 -15.47 -18.68 10.37
N ALA A 78 -16.56 -19.03 9.69
CA ALA A 78 -16.96 -18.43 8.42
C ALA A 78 -17.24 -16.93 8.58
N LYS A 79 -18.03 -16.55 9.58
CA LYS A 79 -18.32 -15.14 9.88
C LYS A 79 -17.04 -14.36 10.19
N GLY A 80 -16.20 -14.88 11.08
CA GLY A 80 -14.92 -14.23 11.42
C GLY A 80 -13.97 -14.13 10.23
N SER A 81 -13.97 -15.12 9.33
CA SER A 81 -13.14 -15.09 8.12
C SER A 81 -13.61 -14.00 7.15
N TYR A 82 -14.91 -13.81 7.02
CA TYR A 82 -15.49 -12.72 6.24
C TYR A 82 -15.12 -11.35 6.80
N GLU A 83 -15.27 -11.13 8.11
CA GLU A 83 -14.93 -9.87 8.77
C GLU A 83 -13.44 -9.53 8.63
N ARG A 84 -12.55 -10.52 8.84
CA ARG A 84 -11.10 -10.35 8.62
C ARG A 84 -10.75 -10.04 7.17
N GLY A 85 -11.38 -10.74 6.21
CA GLY A 85 -11.14 -10.50 4.79
C GLY A 85 -11.54 -9.08 4.36
N LEU A 86 -12.66 -8.56 4.87
CA LEU A 86 -13.06 -7.17 4.64
C LEU A 86 -12.06 -6.18 5.25
N ALA A 87 -11.57 -6.44 6.46
CA ALA A 87 -10.56 -5.59 7.10
C ALA A 87 -9.26 -5.55 6.29
N GLU A 88 -8.77 -6.70 5.84
CA GLU A 88 -7.56 -6.77 5.01
C GLU A 88 -7.75 -6.09 3.65
N ALA A 89 -8.92 -6.25 3.01
CA ALA A 89 -9.23 -5.56 1.77
C ALA A 89 -9.20 -4.02 1.94
N ALA A 90 -9.70 -3.50 3.06
CA ALA A 90 -9.62 -2.08 3.39
C ALA A 90 -8.17 -1.62 3.58
N THR A 91 -7.35 -2.41 4.29
CA THR A 91 -5.91 -2.14 4.45
C THR A 91 -5.20 -2.08 3.10
N LEU A 92 -5.41 -3.07 2.23
CA LEU A 92 -4.80 -3.10 0.90
C LEU A 92 -5.24 -1.91 0.04
N ARG A 93 -6.52 -1.55 0.06
CA ARG A 93 -7.03 -0.35 -0.63
C ARG A 93 -6.28 0.90 -0.20
N ASP A 94 -6.11 1.10 1.10
CA ASP A 94 -5.46 2.29 1.64
C ASP A 94 -3.97 2.34 1.29
N LEU A 95 -3.29 1.18 1.29
CA LEU A 95 -1.90 1.05 0.86
C LEU A 95 -1.73 1.32 -0.64
N TYR A 96 -2.60 0.78 -1.50
CA TYR A 96 -2.55 1.06 -2.94
C TYR A 96 -2.83 2.54 -3.23
N ALA A 97 -3.76 3.17 -2.52
CA ALA A 97 -4.03 4.60 -2.64
C ALA A 97 -2.83 5.44 -2.18
N ALA A 98 -2.14 5.05 -1.10
CA ALA A 98 -0.91 5.70 -0.64
C ALA A 98 0.21 5.60 -1.69
N MET A 99 0.41 4.41 -2.27
CA MET A 99 1.41 4.20 -3.32
C MET A 99 1.13 5.06 -4.56
N ALA A 100 -0.13 5.14 -5.00
CA ALA A 100 -0.53 5.99 -6.12
C ALA A 100 -0.25 7.47 -5.84
N LYS A 101 -0.55 7.95 -4.62
CA LYS A 101 -0.23 9.32 -4.18
C LYS A 101 1.27 9.57 -4.18
N ASP A 102 2.06 8.63 -3.66
CA ASP A 102 3.53 8.74 -3.65
C ASP A 102 4.09 8.88 -5.07
N LEU A 103 3.57 8.11 -6.03
CA LEU A 103 3.97 8.19 -7.44
C LEU A 103 3.50 9.48 -8.14
N ALA A 104 2.42 10.10 -7.68
CA ALA A 104 1.89 11.34 -8.25
C ALA A 104 2.64 12.61 -7.81
N LYS A 105 3.34 12.58 -6.66
CA LYS A 105 4.04 13.73 -6.07
C LYS A 105 4.95 14.52 -7.03
N PRO A 106 5.76 13.90 -7.91
CA PRO A 106 6.63 14.66 -8.83
C PRO A 106 5.85 15.48 -9.86
N PHE A 107 4.59 15.12 -10.14
CA PHE A 107 3.74 15.81 -11.11
C PHE A 107 2.95 16.95 -10.47
N GLU A 108 2.63 16.84 -9.18
CA GLU A 108 1.99 17.91 -8.40
C GLU A 108 2.92 19.14 -8.27
N SER A 109 4.24 18.91 -8.13
CA SER A 109 5.24 19.98 -8.06
C SER A 109 5.52 20.66 -9.41
N LEU A 110 5.13 20.02 -10.53
CA LEU A 110 5.27 20.55 -11.90
C LEU A 110 4.06 21.38 -12.37
N GLY A 111 3.00 21.51 -11.55
CA GLY A 111 1.85 22.36 -11.86
C GLY A 111 0.89 21.82 -12.92
N LEU A 112 0.93 20.52 -13.24
CA LEU A 112 -0.08 19.90 -14.10
C LEU A 112 -1.43 19.81 -13.37
N PRO A 113 -2.56 20.10 -14.04
CA PRO A 113 -3.88 20.05 -13.42
C PRO A 113 -4.14 18.64 -12.89
N LYS A 114 -4.73 18.56 -11.68
CA LYS A 114 -5.20 17.29 -11.11
C LYS A 114 -6.19 16.69 -12.10
N ALA A 115 -5.86 15.51 -12.64
CA ALA A 115 -6.83 14.73 -13.41
C ALA A 115 -8.01 14.42 -12.46
N GLY A 116 -9.16 14.97 -12.82
CA GLY A 116 -10.42 14.81 -12.07
C GLY A 116 -10.98 13.40 -12.13
#